data_AF-A0A2E0KQL1-F1
#
_entry.id   AF-A0A2E0KQL1-F1
#
_cell.length_a   1.000
_cell.length_b   1.000
_cell.length_c   1.000
_cell.angle_alpha   90.00
_cell.angle_beta   90.00
_cell.angle_gamma   90.00
#
_symmetry.space_group_name_H-M   'P 1'
#
loop_
_entity.id
_entity.type
_entity.pdbx_description
1 polymer ?
#
loop_
_entity_poly.entity_id
_entity_poly.type
_entity_poly.pdbx_seq_one_letter_code
_entity_poly.pdbx_strand_id
1 'polypeptide(L)'
;MAPTPFEHGLALAWSDGALSRDGAIMLETLQKQLGLSDKERAVQEQSWLSNMSKNDRRSFGDGDQILREWLEGLNDRENLASSARSMGRAALDVGLSKSAWTNAYQFANGLGLGEELASGVWLEKEADKLEGWPAALDPLAIILGLVISVPKTTPIQQAELVEGDAFVLINHADAKSNSLSWMPELIPVMNEKCAWGWKGDSKASTSPPEKDLVYCNSVVLAWIRRLIAMRHQRGESGLEELPEGFQVMPSSAELERDGNNLKISMIVDLGENGLVRPWASVNVDQEITINPAPEGLGANWVKIHDGLANVIVTALETLPKQLLLAAGLQVNCTNISVHEGWITHDLSE
;
A
#
# COMPACT_ATOMS: atom_id res chain seq x y z
N MET A 1 15.33 7.80 13.16
CA MET A 1 14.67 7.13 14.31
C MET A 1 13.34 6.59 13.81
N ALA A 2 12.82 5.50 14.39
CA ALA A 2 11.47 5.06 14.04
C ALA A 2 10.45 6.11 14.53
N PRO A 3 9.37 6.36 13.78
CA PRO A 3 8.38 7.36 14.16
C PRO A 3 7.69 6.94 15.47
N THR A 4 7.31 7.91 16.31
CA THR A 4 6.36 7.64 17.40
C THR A 4 4.96 7.35 16.83
N PRO A 5 4.02 6.82 17.63
CA PRO A 5 2.63 6.68 17.18
C PRO A 5 1.98 8.01 16.79
N PHE A 6 2.32 9.11 17.46
CA PHE A 6 1.81 10.42 17.10
C PHE A 6 2.44 10.95 15.79
N GLU A 7 3.74 10.75 15.58
CA GLU A 7 4.41 11.07 14.31
C GLU A 7 3.88 10.21 13.14
N HIS A 8 3.50 8.97 13.40
CA HIS A 8 2.79 8.14 12.43
C HIS A 8 1.41 8.71 12.11
N GLY A 9 0.63 9.10 13.13
CA GLY A 9 -0.65 9.79 12.94
C GLY A 9 -0.51 11.11 12.16
N LEU A 10 0.54 11.89 12.41
CA LEU A 10 0.88 13.08 11.61
C LEU A 10 1.15 12.70 10.15
N ALA A 11 1.96 11.66 9.91
CA ALA A 11 2.22 11.20 8.54
C ALA A 11 0.95 10.76 7.81
N LEU A 12 -0.02 10.14 8.50
CA LEU A 12 -1.32 9.81 7.92
C LEU A 12 -2.15 11.06 7.62
N ALA A 13 -2.24 11.98 8.60
CA ALA A 13 -3.00 13.23 8.48
C ALA A 13 -2.52 14.14 7.35
N TRP A 14 -1.22 14.10 7.07
CA TRP A 14 -0.54 14.88 6.02
C TRP A 14 -0.20 14.02 4.79
N SER A 15 -0.72 12.80 4.69
CA SER A 15 -0.32 11.82 3.67
C SER A 15 -0.55 12.28 2.23
N ASP A 16 -1.47 13.22 2.03
CA ASP A 16 -1.76 13.82 0.74
C ASP A 16 -1.08 15.18 0.53
N GLY A 17 -0.40 15.74 1.53
CA GLY A 17 0.29 17.04 1.46
C GLY A 17 -0.50 18.23 2.02
N ALA A 18 -1.70 18.02 2.58
CA ALA A 18 -2.46 19.07 3.25
C ALA A 18 -3.21 18.55 4.48
N LEU A 19 -3.12 19.27 5.60
CA LEU A 19 -3.90 18.94 6.78
C LEU A 19 -5.33 19.47 6.67
N SER A 20 -6.32 18.56 6.68
CA SER A 20 -7.74 18.93 6.75
C SER A 20 -8.15 19.33 8.18
N ARG A 21 -9.29 20.04 8.30
CA ARG A 21 -9.86 20.37 9.62
C ARG A 21 -10.19 19.12 10.42
N ASP A 22 -10.74 18.10 9.77
CA ASP A 22 -11.11 16.85 10.40
C ASP A 22 -9.86 16.06 10.81
N GLY A 23 -8.81 16.06 9.97
CA GLY A 23 -7.49 15.53 10.32
C GLY A 23 -6.89 16.19 11.56
N ALA A 24 -7.00 17.52 11.70
CA ALA A 24 -6.54 18.22 12.89
C ALA A 24 -7.31 17.82 14.17
N ILE A 25 -8.64 17.67 14.08
CA ILE A 25 -9.48 17.19 15.19
C ILE A 25 -9.15 15.74 15.55
N MET A 26 -8.86 14.91 14.56
CA MET A 26 -8.43 13.53 14.76
C MET A 26 -7.06 13.45 15.44
N LEU A 27 -6.12 14.34 15.12
CA LEU A 27 -4.84 14.43 15.84
C LEU A 27 -5.02 14.85 17.30
N GLU A 28 -5.99 15.73 17.62
CA GLU A 28 -6.34 16.02 19.02
C GLU A 28 -6.93 14.79 19.73
N THR A 29 -7.72 13.99 19.00
CA THR A 29 -8.27 12.74 19.52
C THR A 29 -7.16 11.73 19.78
N LEU A 30 -6.22 11.59 18.84
CA LEU A 30 -5.02 10.76 18.98
C LEU A 30 -4.19 11.20 20.18
N GLN A 31 -3.91 12.50 20.32
CA GLN A 31 -3.17 13.04 21.46
C GLN A 31 -3.79 12.60 22.79
N LYS A 32 -5.11 12.70 22.92
CA LYS A 32 -5.85 12.27 24.13
C LYS A 32 -5.76 10.76 24.33
N GLN A 33 -5.93 9.97 23.27
CA GLN A 33 -5.82 8.51 23.33
C GLN A 33 -4.41 8.02 23.72
N LEU A 34 -3.37 8.75 23.33
CA LEU A 34 -1.97 8.47 23.66
C LEU A 34 -1.55 9.06 25.02
N GLY A 35 -2.42 9.85 25.67
CA GLY A 35 -2.11 10.50 26.95
C GLY A 35 -1.02 11.58 26.86
N LEU A 36 -0.82 12.18 25.68
CA LEU A 36 0.24 13.16 25.45
C LEU A 36 -0.17 14.56 25.94
N SER A 37 0.74 15.24 26.65
CA SER A 37 0.58 16.65 26.95
C SER A 37 0.81 17.53 25.71
N ASP A 38 0.27 18.74 25.72
CA ASP A 38 0.48 19.71 24.62
C ASP A 38 1.97 19.99 24.39
N LYS A 39 2.79 19.96 25.45
CA LYS A 39 4.24 20.13 25.36
C LYS A 39 4.90 18.97 24.63
N GLU A 40 4.53 17.73 24.94
CA GLU A 40 5.09 16.54 24.28
C GLU A 40 4.66 16.44 22.82
N ARG A 41 3.40 16.80 22.55
CA ARG A 41 2.89 16.93 21.19
C ARG A 41 3.69 17.95 20.39
N ALA A 42 3.89 19.16 20.92
CA ALA A 42 4.62 20.21 20.23
C ALA A 42 6.06 19.82 19.89
N VAL A 43 6.74 19.09 20.78
CA VAL A 43 8.10 18.58 20.51
C VAL A 43 8.11 17.60 19.34
N GLN A 44 7.14 16.69 19.28
CA GLN A 44 7.02 15.71 18.20
C GLN A 44 6.63 16.37 16.88
N GLU A 45 5.67 17.30 16.88
CA GLU A 45 5.30 18.09 15.70
C GLU A 45 6.51 18.88 15.17
N GLN A 46 7.29 19.51 16.06
CA GLN A 46 8.46 20.28 15.64
C GLN A 46 9.59 19.39 15.10
N SER A 47 9.83 18.23 15.72
CA SER A 47 10.74 17.20 15.21
C SER A 47 10.31 16.75 13.81
N TRP A 48 9.04 16.41 13.65
CA TRP A 48 8.45 15.96 12.39
C TRP A 48 8.56 17.03 11.30
N LEU A 49 8.17 18.27 11.59
CA LEU A 49 8.29 19.42 10.67
C LEU A 49 9.74 19.71 10.28
N SER A 50 10.71 19.51 11.19
CA SER A 50 12.13 19.73 10.88
C SER A 50 12.71 18.68 9.92
N ASN A 51 12.11 17.49 9.89
CA ASN A 51 12.46 16.41 8.97
C ASN A 51 11.65 16.45 7.67
N MET A 52 10.60 17.26 7.60
CA MET A 52 9.78 17.44 6.41
C MET A 52 10.52 18.33 5.39
N SER A 53 10.67 17.85 4.16
CA SER A 53 11.26 18.62 3.06
C SER A 53 10.44 19.91 2.82
N LYS A 54 11.08 21.06 2.64
CA LYS A 54 10.42 22.37 2.42
C LYS A 54 9.68 22.49 1.07
N ASN A 55 9.69 21.45 0.25
CA ASN A 55 9.01 21.43 -1.03
C ASN A 55 7.63 20.78 -0.89
N ASP A 56 6.62 21.56 -0.47
CA ASP A 56 5.24 21.11 -0.58
C ASP A 56 4.33 22.19 -1.17
N ARG A 57 3.72 21.82 -2.31
CA ARG A 57 2.61 22.52 -2.97
C ARG A 57 1.28 21.99 -2.42
N ARG A 58 0.23 22.82 -2.57
CA ARG A 58 -1.15 22.58 -2.12
C ARG A 58 -1.73 21.22 -2.54
N SER A 59 -2.37 20.54 -1.59
CA SER A 59 -3.19 19.34 -1.75
C SER A 59 -4.61 19.55 -1.16
N PHE A 60 -5.48 18.53 -1.27
CA PHE A 60 -6.92 18.61 -1.04
C PHE A 60 -7.41 18.25 0.38
N GLY A 61 -6.62 17.54 1.20
CA GLY A 61 -6.93 17.18 2.58
C GLY A 61 -7.63 15.84 2.80
N ASP A 62 -7.38 14.81 1.97
CA ASP A 62 -7.99 13.47 2.04
C ASP A 62 -7.24 12.49 2.99
N GLY A 63 -6.18 12.96 3.67
CA GLY A 63 -5.43 12.15 4.66
C GLY A 63 -6.23 11.81 5.93
N ASP A 64 -7.38 12.44 6.13
CA ASP A 64 -8.25 12.23 7.28
C ASP A 64 -8.99 10.88 7.27
N GLN A 65 -9.33 10.35 6.09
CA GLN A 65 -9.94 9.02 5.99
C GLN A 65 -8.99 7.92 6.48
N ILE A 66 -7.73 7.96 6.06
CA ILE A 66 -6.71 6.97 6.46
C ILE A 66 -6.40 7.09 7.96
N LEU A 67 -6.30 8.32 8.46
CA LEU A 67 -6.13 8.57 9.90
C LEU A 67 -7.32 8.04 10.70
N ARG A 68 -8.55 8.22 10.20
CA ARG A 68 -9.77 7.71 10.85
C ARG A 68 -9.77 6.19 10.95
N GLU A 69 -9.48 5.49 9.85
CA GLU A 69 -9.42 4.03 9.83
C GLU A 69 -8.37 3.50 10.82
N TRP A 70 -7.21 4.17 10.89
CA TRP A 70 -6.18 3.82 11.87
C TRP A 70 -6.62 4.07 13.32
N LEU A 71 -7.28 5.21 13.60
CA LEU A 71 -7.84 5.52 14.92
C LEU A 71 -8.94 4.54 15.34
N GLU A 72 -9.79 4.12 14.41
CA GLU A 72 -10.81 3.10 14.68
C GLU A 72 -10.15 1.77 15.05
N GLY A 73 -9.10 1.37 14.34
CA GLY A 73 -8.32 0.18 14.66
C GLY A 73 -7.64 0.24 16.04
N LEU A 74 -7.27 1.43 16.53
CA LEU A 74 -6.68 1.61 17.86
C LEU A 74 -7.66 1.38 19.02
N ASN A 75 -8.97 1.36 18.75
CA ASN A 75 -9.98 1.17 19.79
C ASN A 75 -10.10 -0.30 20.26
N ASP A 76 -9.64 -1.28 19.46
CA ASP A 76 -9.70 -2.71 19.79
C ASP A 76 -8.54 -3.15 20.71
N ARG A 77 -8.49 -2.58 21.92
CA ARG A 77 -7.34 -2.70 22.84
C ARG A 77 -7.00 -4.14 23.24
N GLU A 78 -7.99 -5.00 23.42
CA GLU A 78 -7.77 -6.39 23.83
C GLU A 78 -7.08 -7.20 22.72
N ASN A 79 -7.55 -7.05 21.49
CA ASN A 79 -6.97 -7.70 20.32
C ASN A 79 -5.59 -7.14 19.97
N LEU A 80 -5.36 -5.85 20.17
CA LEU A 80 -4.05 -5.22 20.00
C LEU A 80 -3.03 -5.71 21.03
N ALA A 81 -3.44 -5.93 22.28
CA ALA A 81 -2.59 -6.43 23.35
C ALA A 81 -2.13 -7.88 23.08
N SER A 82 -3.05 -8.78 22.74
CA SER A 82 -2.71 -10.16 22.37
C SER A 82 -1.82 -10.21 21.13
N SER A 83 -2.16 -9.44 20.10
CA SER A 83 -1.38 -9.36 18.86
C SER A 83 0.03 -8.81 19.11
N ALA A 84 0.17 -7.74 19.90
CA ALA A 84 1.49 -7.20 20.26
C ALA A 84 2.37 -8.22 20.98
N ARG A 85 1.79 -9.03 21.87
CA ARG A 85 2.50 -10.13 22.53
C ARG A 85 2.97 -11.19 21.54
N SER A 86 2.08 -11.66 20.66
CA SER A 86 2.42 -12.64 19.61
C SER A 86 3.46 -12.08 18.63
N MET A 87 3.42 -10.79 18.31
CA MET A 87 4.42 -10.11 17.49
C MET A 87 5.78 -10.07 18.17
N GLY A 88 5.83 -9.82 19.48
CA GLY A 88 7.06 -9.89 20.27
C GLY A 88 7.70 -11.27 20.22
N ARG A 89 6.89 -12.33 20.39
CA ARG A 89 7.36 -13.72 20.28
C ARG A 89 7.89 -14.04 18.90
N ALA A 90 7.16 -13.66 17.85
CA ALA A 90 7.52 -13.91 16.46
C ALA A 90 8.79 -13.16 16.04
N ALA A 91 9.03 -11.97 16.58
CA ALA A 91 10.23 -11.19 16.30
C ALA A 91 11.52 -11.90 16.75
N LEU A 92 11.45 -12.73 17.80
CA LEU A 92 12.58 -13.59 18.19
C LEU A 92 12.90 -14.64 17.14
N ASP A 93 11.88 -15.21 16.50
CA ASP A 93 12.04 -16.28 15.51
C ASP A 93 12.64 -15.75 14.20
N VAL A 94 12.38 -14.47 13.87
CA VAL A 94 12.94 -13.78 12.68
C VAL A 94 14.30 -13.13 12.96
N GLY A 95 14.64 -12.91 14.24
CA GLY A 95 15.90 -12.29 14.67
C GLY A 95 15.72 -10.81 15.01
N LEU A 96 15.58 -10.52 16.31
CA LEU A 96 15.38 -9.17 16.82
C LEU A 96 16.71 -8.44 17.08
N SER A 97 17.02 -7.43 16.28
CA SER A 97 18.18 -6.57 16.52
C SER A 97 17.95 -5.59 17.68
N LYS A 98 19.02 -5.10 18.30
CA LYS A 98 18.94 -4.12 19.39
C LYS A 98 18.23 -2.82 18.96
N SER A 99 18.49 -2.34 17.74
CA SER A 99 17.84 -1.14 17.21
C SER A 99 16.37 -1.38 16.89
N ALA A 100 16.01 -2.54 16.33
CA ALA A 100 14.62 -2.92 16.10
C ALA A 100 13.85 -3.04 17.42
N TRP A 101 14.44 -3.66 18.46
CA TRP A 101 13.85 -3.71 19.80
C TRP A 101 13.61 -2.32 20.38
N THR A 102 14.62 -1.45 20.40
CA THR A 102 14.47 -0.09 20.95
C THR A 102 13.36 0.68 20.25
N ASN A 103 13.32 0.63 18.92
CA ASN A 103 12.30 1.31 18.12
C ASN A 103 10.90 0.71 18.32
N ALA A 104 10.78 -0.63 18.33
CA ALA A 104 9.51 -1.33 18.46
C ALA A 104 8.91 -1.12 19.86
N TYR A 105 9.75 -1.22 20.89
CA TYR A 105 9.34 -0.95 22.27
C TYR A 105 8.91 0.50 22.45
N GLN A 106 9.65 1.47 21.90
CA GLN A 106 9.26 2.88 21.96
C GLN A 106 7.88 3.11 21.29
N PHE A 107 7.67 2.53 20.11
CA PHE A 107 6.39 2.63 19.40
C PHE A 107 5.25 1.96 20.16
N ALA A 108 5.41 0.70 20.57
CA ALA A 108 4.41 -0.05 21.31
C ALA A 108 4.09 0.60 22.66
N ASN A 109 5.10 1.11 23.38
CA ASN A 109 4.90 1.82 24.62
C ASN A 109 4.11 3.12 24.42
N GLY A 110 4.34 3.85 23.32
CA GLY A 110 3.51 5.00 22.96
C GLY A 110 2.04 4.65 22.74
N LEU A 111 1.73 3.43 22.28
CA LEU A 111 0.37 2.91 22.19
C LEU A 111 -0.17 2.34 23.51
N GLY A 112 0.63 2.27 24.57
CA GLY A 112 0.27 1.56 25.81
C GLY A 112 0.37 0.03 25.72
N LEU A 113 1.06 -0.50 24.71
CA LEU A 113 1.26 -1.93 24.43
C LEU A 113 2.69 -2.42 24.75
N GLY A 114 3.53 -1.56 25.36
CA GLY A 114 4.95 -1.83 25.59
C GLY A 114 5.19 -3.09 26.45
N GLU A 115 4.44 -3.22 27.55
CA GLU A 115 4.51 -4.38 28.44
C GLU A 115 4.10 -5.67 27.73
N GLU A 116 3.06 -5.63 26.90
CA GLU A 116 2.58 -6.80 26.17
C GLU A 116 3.59 -7.26 25.12
N LEU A 117 4.14 -6.33 24.34
CA LEU A 117 5.24 -6.62 23.42
C LEU A 117 6.46 -7.21 24.16
N ALA A 118 6.87 -6.60 25.27
CA ALA A 118 8.01 -7.06 26.06
C ALA A 118 7.79 -8.46 26.62
N SER A 119 6.60 -8.75 27.15
CA SER A 119 6.29 -10.07 27.69
C SER A 119 6.37 -11.18 26.63
N GLY A 120 6.04 -10.86 25.37
CA GLY A 120 6.19 -11.78 24.24
C GLY A 120 7.65 -11.99 23.82
N VAL A 121 8.45 -10.91 23.79
CA VAL A 121 9.89 -10.97 23.49
C VAL A 121 10.67 -11.72 24.59
N TRP A 122 10.30 -11.56 25.85
CA TRP A 122 10.99 -12.20 26.97
C TRP A 122 10.42 -13.56 27.37
N LEU A 123 9.40 -14.04 26.65
CA LEU A 123 8.71 -15.31 26.94
C LEU A 123 8.14 -15.37 28.37
N GLU A 124 7.78 -14.22 28.95
CA GLU A 124 7.25 -14.13 30.31
C GLU A 124 5.78 -14.58 30.38
N LYS A 125 5.05 -14.41 29.28
CA LYS A 125 3.68 -14.88 29.10
C LYS A 125 3.59 -15.76 27.86
N GLU A 126 2.74 -16.78 27.91
CA GLU A 126 2.40 -17.53 26.70
C GLU A 126 1.78 -16.60 25.66
N ALA A 127 2.22 -16.79 24.42
CA ALA A 127 1.79 -16.05 23.26
C ALA A 127 1.43 -17.04 22.16
N ASP A 128 0.27 -16.86 21.55
CA ASP A 128 -0.15 -17.69 20.43
C ASP A 128 0.79 -17.46 19.23
N LYS A 129 0.87 -18.46 18.36
CA LYS A 129 1.61 -18.34 17.10
C LYS A 129 1.01 -17.17 16.31
N LEU A 130 1.88 -16.28 15.82
CA LEU A 130 1.45 -15.14 15.04
C LEU A 130 1.01 -15.61 13.65
N GLU A 131 -0.30 -15.65 13.42
CA GLU A 131 -0.92 -15.93 12.10
C GLU A 131 -1.30 -14.64 11.34
N GLY A 132 -1.26 -13.50 12.05
CA GLY A 132 -1.39 -12.15 11.52
C GLY A 132 -1.61 -11.12 12.62
N TRP A 133 -1.79 -9.85 12.25
CA TRP A 133 -2.08 -8.75 13.18
C TRP A 133 -3.09 -7.74 12.62
N PRO A 134 -3.79 -6.97 13.48
CA PRO A 134 -4.64 -5.87 13.07
C PRO A 134 -3.88 -4.75 12.36
N ALA A 135 -4.51 -4.09 11.39
CA ALA A 135 -3.89 -3.01 10.60
C ALA A 135 -3.27 -1.88 11.42
N ALA A 136 -3.84 -1.59 12.60
CA ALA A 136 -3.29 -0.57 13.50
C ALA A 136 -1.86 -0.88 13.97
N LEU A 137 -1.43 -2.16 13.95
CA LEU A 137 -0.09 -2.62 14.30
C LEU A 137 0.86 -2.75 13.11
N ASP A 138 0.46 -2.36 11.89
CA ASP A 138 1.35 -2.38 10.72
C ASP A 138 2.69 -1.65 10.97
N PRO A 139 2.72 -0.45 11.59
CA PRO A 139 3.99 0.21 11.85
C PRO A 139 4.87 -0.60 12.80
N LEU A 140 4.28 -1.26 13.81
CA LEU A 140 5.00 -2.13 14.72
C LEU A 140 5.55 -3.36 14.00
N ALA A 141 4.77 -3.96 13.09
CA ALA A 141 5.20 -5.10 12.28
C ALA A 141 6.37 -4.74 11.36
N ILE A 142 6.36 -3.54 10.78
CA ILE A 142 7.45 -3.01 9.96
C ILE A 142 8.72 -2.87 10.79
N ILE A 143 8.63 -2.25 11.97
CA ILE A 143 9.79 -2.05 12.86
C ILE A 143 10.38 -3.39 13.31
N LEU A 144 9.53 -4.39 13.54
CA LEU A 144 9.94 -5.75 13.93
C LEU A 144 10.37 -6.63 12.74
N GLY A 145 10.23 -6.17 11.50
CA GLY A 145 10.58 -6.94 10.31
C GLY A 145 9.65 -8.11 9.99
N LEU A 146 8.42 -8.11 10.54
CA LEU A 146 7.47 -9.23 10.42
C LEU A 146 6.70 -9.26 9.10
N VAL A 147 6.64 -8.13 8.40
CA VAL A 147 5.89 -7.96 7.13
C VAL A 147 6.38 -8.91 6.01
N ILE A 148 7.61 -9.40 6.11
CA ILE A 148 8.21 -10.34 5.14
C ILE A 148 7.86 -11.79 5.50
N SER A 149 7.60 -12.08 6.78
CA SER A 149 7.60 -13.45 7.32
C SER A 149 6.20 -13.96 7.72
N VAL A 150 5.23 -13.07 7.95
CA VAL A 150 3.90 -13.44 8.44
C VAL A 150 2.81 -12.64 7.71
N PRO A 151 1.78 -13.28 7.13
CA PRO A 151 0.68 -12.59 6.48
C PRO A 151 -0.18 -11.82 7.48
N LYS A 152 -0.75 -10.69 7.07
CA LYS A 152 -1.65 -9.87 7.90
C LYS A 152 -3.03 -10.55 8.04
N THR A 153 -3.58 -10.64 9.25
CA THR A 153 -4.98 -11.02 9.45
C THR A 153 -5.84 -9.79 9.21
N THR A 154 -6.52 -9.77 8.07
CA THR A 154 -7.56 -8.76 7.83
C THR A 154 -8.79 -9.21 8.62
N PRO A 155 -9.42 -8.37 9.47
CA PRO A 155 -10.72 -8.70 10.01
C PRO A 155 -11.65 -8.98 8.83
N ILE A 156 -12.21 -10.19 8.79
CA ILE A 156 -13.22 -10.58 7.82
C ILE A 156 -14.49 -9.79 8.19
N GLN A 157 -14.56 -8.52 7.78
CA GLN A 157 -15.85 -7.97 7.42
C GLN A 157 -16.25 -8.74 6.17
N GLN A 158 -17.25 -9.63 6.31
CA GLN A 158 -18.05 -10.02 5.16
C GLN A 158 -18.58 -8.72 4.58
N ALA A 159 -17.94 -8.24 3.52
CA ALA A 159 -18.38 -7.04 2.85
C ALA A 159 -19.78 -7.34 2.31
N GLU A 160 -20.74 -6.45 2.59
CA GLU A 160 -22.00 -6.47 1.88
C GLU A 160 -21.67 -6.34 0.39
N LEU A 161 -21.94 -7.40 -0.36
CA LEU A 161 -21.73 -7.42 -1.79
C LEU A 161 -22.65 -6.37 -2.42
N VAL A 162 -22.08 -5.48 -3.22
CA VAL A 162 -22.86 -4.43 -3.90
C VAL A 162 -23.22 -4.83 -5.33
N GLU A 163 -24.28 -4.24 -5.87
CA GLU A 163 -24.55 -4.32 -7.31
C GLU A 163 -23.55 -3.44 -8.08
N GLY A 164 -22.99 -3.94 -9.18
CA GLY A 164 -22.06 -3.21 -10.02
C GLY A 164 -21.31 -4.10 -11.02
N ASP A 165 -20.59 -3.48 -11.95
CA ASP A 165 -19.73 -4.19 -12.90
C ASP A 165 -18.47 -4.71 -12.20
N ALA A 166 -18.05 -5.93 -12.53
CA ALA A 166 -16.77 -6.46 -12.08
C ALA A 166 -15.63 -5.84 -12.90
N PHE A 167 -14.56 -5.45 -12.21
CA PHE A 167 -13.28 -4.99 -12.77
C PHE A 167 -12.12 -5.93 -12.43
N VAL A 168 -12.35 -6.85 -11.51
CA VAL A 168 -11.51 -8.01 -11.20
C VAL A 168 -12.43 -9.21 -11.06
N LEU A 169 -12.08 -10.34 -11.67
CA LEU A 169 -12.68 -11.64 -11.35
C LEU A 169 -11.61 -12.71 -11.13
N ILE A 170 -11.90 -13.59 -10.18
CA ILE A 170 -11.14 -14.80 -9.90
C ILE A 170 -12.09 -15.99 -10.02
N ASN A 171 -11.86 -16.82 -11.03
CA ASN A 171 -12.60 -18.04 -11.29
C ASN A 171 -11.93 -19.22 -10.59
N HIS A 172 -12.11 -19.32 -9.27
CA HIS A 172 -11.60 -20.43 -8.47
C HIS A 172 -12.60 -20.79 -7.37
N ALA A 173 -12.84 -22.07 -7.13
CA ALA A 173 -13.91 -22.56 -6.24
C ALA A 173 -13.76 -22.05 -4.79
N ASP A 174 -12.52 -21.95 -4.31
CA ASP A 174 -12.24 -21.50 -2.95
C ASP A 174 -12.09 -19.97 -2.81
N ALA A 175 -12.15 -19.21 -3.92
CA ALA A 175 -11.95 -17.76 -3.89
C ALA A 175 -13.12 -17.04 -3.24
N LYS A 176 -12.84 -16.10 -2.34
CA LYS A 176 -13.86 -15.26 -1.70
C LYS A 176 -13.51 -13.79 -1.77
N SER A 177 -14.45 -12.97 -2.25
CA SER A 177 -14.27 -11.53 -2.30
C SER A 177 -14.42 -10.92 -0.89
N ASN A 178 -13.44 -10.13 -0.46
CA ASN A 178 -13.45 -9.41 0.81
C ASN A 178 -13.07 -7.95 0.60
N SER A 179 -13.29 -7.10 1.60
CA SER A 179 -12.83 -5.71 1.56
C SER A 179 -11.32 -5.62 1.43
N LEU A 180 -10.84 -4.75 0.54
CA LEU A 180 -9.41 -4.55 0.27
C LEU A 180 -8.90 -3.33 1.03
N SER A 181 -8.30 -3.52 2.21
CA SER A 181 -7.73 -2.41 3.00
C SER A 181 -6.69 -1.57 2.24
N TRP A 182 -6.04 -2.16 1.25
CA TRP A 182 -5.06 -1.48 0.40
C TRP A 182 -5.66 -0.84 -0.86
N MET A 183 -6.94 -1.07 -1.17
CA MET A 183 -7.66 -0.46 -2.28
C MET A 183 -9.15 -0.33 -1.93
N PRO A 184 -9.52 0.58 -1.00
CA PRO A 184 -10.86 0.62 -0.40
C PRO A 184 -11.97 0.97 -1.39
N GLU A 185 -11.63 1.66 -2.49
CA GLU A 185 -12.58 2.00 -3.56
C GLU A 185 -12.88 0.81 -4.50
N LEU A 186 -12.13 -0.29 -4.40
CA LEU A 186 -12.37 -1.53 -5.13
C LEU A 186 -13.11 -2.51 -4.21
N ILE A 187 -14.43 -2.53 -4.34
CA ILE A 187 -15.36 -3.17 -3.41
C ILE A 187 -15.88 -4.51 -3.94
N PRO A 188 -16.15 -5.49 -3.07
CA PRO A 188 -16.78 -6.75 -3.46
C PRO A 188 -18.13 -6.55 -4.14
N VAL A 189 -18.34 -7.20 -5.30
CA VAL A 189 -19.58 -7.10 -6.07
C VAL A 189 -20.32 -8.44 -6.11
N MET A 190 -21.66 -8.38 -6.22
CA MET A 190 -22.51 -9.54 -6.44
C MET A 190 -22.15 -10.19 -7.78
N ASN A 191 -21.51 -11.37 -7.73
CA ASN A 191 -21.12 -12.13 -8.91
C ASN A 191 -21.13 -13.64 -8.60
N GLU A 192 -21.32 -14.48 -9.63
CA GLU A 192 -21.22 -15.95 -9.48
C GLU A 192 -19.81 -16.40 -9.11
N LYS A 193 -18.80 -15.57 -9.39
CA LYS A 193 -17.38 -15.78 -9.08
C LYS A 193 -16.90 -14.76 -8.04
N CYS A 194 -15.70 -14.96 -7.51
CA CYS A 194 -15.05 -13.95 -6.67
C CYS A 194 -14.74 -12.71 -7.53
N ALA A 195 -15.30 -11.56 -7.17
CA ALA A 195 -15.19 -10.36 -7.98
C ALA A 195 -15.14 -9.06 -7.15
N TRP A 196 -14.48 -8.05 -7.73
CA TRP A 196 -14.49 -6.68 -7.22
C TRP A 196 -14.82 -5.68 -8.32
N GLY A 197 -15.49 -4.60 -7.96
CA GLY A 197 -15.82 -3.48 -8.83
C GLY A 197 -15.50 -2.14 -8.19
N TRP A 198 -15.37 -1.09 -9.00
CA TRP A 198 -15.16 0.26 -8.46
C TRP A 198 -16.43 0.78 -7.81
N LYS A 199 -16.28 1.43 -6.66
CA LYS A 199 -17.35 2.16 -5.99
C LYS A 199 -17.90 3.27 -6.90
N GLY A 200 -19.22 3.39 -6.98
CA GLY A 200 -19.93 4.37 -7.83
C GLY A 200 -20.34 3.82 -9.21
N ASP A 201 -20.82 4.68 -10.09
CA ASP A 201 -21.38 4.31 -11.42
C ASP A 201 -20.30 3.97 -12.48
N SER A 202 -19.22 3.32 -12.07
CA SER A 202 -18.16 2.89 -12.97
C SER A 202 -18.59 1.66 -13.75
N LYS A 203 -18.47 1.71 -15.09
CA LYS A 203 -18.78 0.57 -15.96
C LYS A 203 -17.55 0.00 -16.62
N ALA A 204 -17.48 -1.33 -16.67
CA ALA A 204 -16.43 -2.01 -17.42
C ALA A 204 -16.63 -1.72 -18.91
N SER A 205 -15.55 -1.45 -19.64
CA SER A 205 -15.64 -1.08 -21.06
C SER A 205 -16.05 -2.26 -21.95
N THR A 206 -15.77 -3.48 -21.51
CA THR A 206 -16.01 -4.74 -22.21
C THR A 206 -16.32 -5.83 -21.18
N SER A 207 -16.94 -6.93 -21.63
CA SER A 207 -17.16 -8.09 -20.77
C SER A 207 -15.84 -8.80 -20.43
N PRO A 208 -15.71 -9.35 -19.21
CA PRO A 208 -14.51 -10.07 -18.81
C PRO A 208 -14.32 -11.36 -19.63
N PRO A 209 -13.08 -11.67 -20.06
CA PRO A 209 -12.79 -12.93 -20.73
C PRO A 209 -12.86 -14.13 -19.77
N GLU A 210 -13.10 -15.33 -20.30
CA GLU A 210 -13.11 -16.57 -19.53
C GLU A 210 -11.69 -17.07 -19.22
N LYS A 211 -11.10 -16.52 -18.15
CA LYS A 211 -9.79 -16.90 -17.61
C LYS A 211 -9.84 -16.98 -16.08
N ASP A 212 -8.79 -17.53 -15.47
CA ASP A 212 -8.78 -17.84 -14.04
C ASP A 212 -8.67 -16.58 -13.18
N LEU A 213 -7.82 -15.64 -13.58
CA LEU A 213 -7.75 -14.30 -12.98
C LEU A 213 -7.78 -13.26 -14.09
N VAL A 214 -8.69 -12.30 -13.99
CA VAL A 214 -8.81 -11.19 -14.94
C VAL A 214 -8.97 -9.88 -14.21
N TYR A 215 -8.30 -8.82 -14.68
CA TYR A 215 -8.44 -7.48 -14.12
C TYR A 215 -8.22 -6.36 -15.15
N CYS A 216 -8.94 -5.25 -14.98
CA CYS A 216 -8.88 -4.10 -15.89
C CYS A 216 -7.62 -3.25 -15.72
N ASN A 217 -7.24 -2.52 -16.78
CA ASN A 217 -6.17 -1.51 -16.76
C ASN A 217 -6.34 -0.46 -15.66
N SER A 218 -7.57 -0.08 -15.32
CA SER A 218 -7.86 0.84 -14.22
C SER A 218 -7.35 0.33 -12.87
N VAL A 219 -7.40 -0.98 -12.65
CA VAL A 219 -6.95 -1.62 -11.39
C VAL A 219 -5.42 -1.59 -11.32
N VAL A 220 -4.76 -1.88 -12.44
CA VAL A 220 -3.29 -1.71 -12.56
C VAL A 220 -2.88 -0.28 -12.32
N LEU A 221 -3.57 0.69 -12.93
CA LEU A 221 -3.27 2.10 -12.76
C LEU A 221 -3.41 2.55 -11.30
N ALA A 222 -4.48 2.12 -10.62
CA ALA A 222 -4.67 2.39 -9.19
C ALA A 222 -3.56 1.75 -8.34
N TRP A 223 -3.15 0.52 -8.68
CA TRP A 223 -2.04 -0.16 -7.99
C TRP A 223 -0.69 0.54 -8.21
N ILE A 224 -0.39 0.99 -9.43
CA ILE A 224 0.82 1.78 -9.74
C ILE A 224 0.85 3.06 -8.90
N ARG A 225 -0.26 3.80 -8.86
CA ARG A 225 -0.39 5.00 -8.02
C ARG A 225 -0.07 4.71 -6.57
N ARG A 226 -0.57 3.59 -6.05
CA ARG A 226 -0.30 3.14 -4.68
C ARG A 226 1.17 2.76 -4.47
N LEU A 227 1.79 1.99 -5.37
CA LEU A 227 3.19 1.60 -5.27
C LEU A 227 4.10 2.83 -5.16
N ILE A 228 3.87 3.83 -6.00
CA ILE A 228 4.62 5.09 -5.99
C ILE A 228 4.35 5.86 -4.70
N ALA A 229 3.08 5.96 -4.26
CA ALA A 229 2.74 6.63 -3.01
C ALA A 229 3.42 5.96 -1.78
N MET A 230 3.44 4.63 -1.72
CA MET A 230 4.15 3.89 -0.67
C MET A 230 5.66 4.14 -0.71
N ARG A 231 6.28 4.25 -1.89
CA ARG A 231 7.69 4.63 -2.04
C ARG A 231 7.95 6.04 -1.51
N HIS A 232 7.10 7.01 -1.85
CA HIS A 232 7.20 8.37 -1.32
C HIS A 232 7.06 8.43 0.20
N GLN A 233 6.13 7.65 0.79
CA GLN A 233 5.97 7.56 2.24
C GLN A 233 7.24 7.00 2.94
N ARG A 234 8.06 6.22 2.23
CA ARG A 234 9.36 5.73 2.72
C ARG A 234 10.52 6.71 2.47
N GLY A 235 10.26 7.86 1.86
CA GLY A 235 11.28 8.84 1.48
C GLY A 235 12.07 8.46 0.22
N GLU A 236 11.56 7.53 -0.59
CA GLU A 236 12.15 7.14 -1.87
C GLU A 236 11.65 8.04 -3.01
N SER A 237 12.39 8.13 -4.12
CA SER A 237 12.09 9.00 -5.29
C SER A 237 10.91 8.55 -6.17
N GLY A 238 10.12 7.56 -5.71
CA GLY A 238 8.92 7.07 -6.39
C GLY A 238 9.18 6.09 -7.54
N LEU A 239 10.25 6.25 -8.32
CA LEU A 239 10.77 5.21 -9.24
C LEU A 239 12.22 4.88 -8.91
N GLU A 240 12.68 3.73 -9.39
CA GLU A 240 14.05 3.29 -9.21
C GLU A 240 15.03 4.17 -9.99
N GLU A 241 16.17 4.45 -9.38
CA GLU A 241 17.29 5.19 -9.99
C GLU A 241 16.98 6.60 -10.50
N LEU A 242 15.86 7.18 -10.08
CA LEU A 242 15.49 8.54 -10.45
C LEU A 242 16.53 9.53 -9.88
N PRO A 243 17.03 10.49 -10.68
CA PRO A 243 18.01 11.47 -10.20
C PRO A 243 17.56 12.23 -8.94
N GLU A 244 18.51 12.60 -8.10
CA GLU A 244 18.23 13.35 -6.87
C GLU A 244 17.55 14.69 -7.20
N GLY A 245 16.49 15.02 -6.45
CA GLY A 245 15.69 16.22 -6.66
C GLY A 245 14.60 16.10 -7.72
N PHE A 246 14.47 14.95 -8.40
CA PHE A 246 13.35 14.69 -9.29
C PHE A 246 12.25 13.90 -8.57
N GLN A 247 11.00 14.14 -8.94
CA GLN A 247 9.86 13.51 -8.29
C GLN A 247 8.77 13.16 -9.31
N VAL A 248 8.15 11.99 -9.15
CA VAL A 248 7.01 11.60 -9.98
C VAL A 248 5.69 12.04 -9.36
N MET A 249 4.71 12.36 -10.21
CA MET A 249 3.36 12.69 -9.76
C MET A 249 2.40 11.52 -10.01
N PRO A 250 2.19 10.59 -9.05
CA PRO A 250 1.37 9.40 -9.27
C PRO A 250 -0.05 9.72 -9.75
N SER A 251 -0.70 10.78 -9.25
CA SER A 251 -2.04 11.18 -9.68
C SER A 251 -2.15 11.51 -11.18
N SER A 252 -1.04 11.89 -11.81
CA SER A 252 -0.96 12.19 -13.24
C SER A 252 -0.73 10.95 -14.13
N ALA A 253 -0.58 9.77 -13.53
CA ALA A 253 -0.34 8.55 -14.28
C ALA A 253 -1.55 8.22 -15.18
N GLU A 254 -1.24 7.94 -16.44
CA GLU A 254 -2.15 7.49 -17.48
C GLU A 254 -1.61 6.16 -18.02
N LEU A 255 -2.47 5.14 -18.09
CA LEU A 255 -2.15 3.82 -18.64
C LEU A 255 -2.96 3.59 -19.91
N GLU A 256 -2.26 3.57 -21.03
CA GLU A 256 -2.82 3.32 -22.36
C GLU A 256 -2.47 1.90 -22.80
N ARG A 257 -3.32 1.32 -23.65
CA ARG A 257 -3.06 0.02 -24.29
C ARG A 257 -2.92 0.21 -25.78
N ASP A 258 -1.91 -0.42 -26.35
CA ASP A 258 -1.71 -0.55 -27.79
C ASP A 258 -1.37 -2.01 -28.14
N GLY A 259 -2.38 -2.77 -28.57
CA GLY A 259 -2.27 -4.22 -28.73
C GLY A 259 -1.89 -4.92 -27.43
N ASN A 260 -0.76 -5.65 -27.44
CA ASN A 260 -0.17 -6.31 -26.27
C ASN A 260 0.73 -5.37 -25.45
N ASN A 261 0.90 -4.11 -25.86
CA ASN A 261 1.70 -3.15 -25.11
C ASN A 261 0.84 -2.38 -24.11
N LEU A 262 1.36 -2.27 -22.90
CA LEU A 262 0.88 -1.34 -21.88
C LEU A 262 1.85 -0.18 -21.80
N LYS A 263 1.36 1.03 -22.09
CA LYS A 263 2.14 2.26 -22.08
C LYS A 263 1.72 3.10 -20.89
N ILE A 264 2.68 3.44 -20.04
CA ILE A 264 2.47 4.41 -18.97
C ILE A 264 3.03 5.75 -19.40
N SER A 265 2.32 6.81 -19.08
CA SER A 265 2.89 8.16 -19.03
C SER A 265 2.55 8.80 -17.70
N MET A 266 3.45 9.62 -17.18
CA MET A 266 3.22 10.36 -15.95
C MET A 266 4.07 11.62 -15.94
N ILE A 267 3.61 12.63 -15.20
CA ILE A 267 4.38 13.85 -14.99
C ILE A 267 5.53 13.55 -14.03
N VAL A 268 6.73 13.97 -14.43
CA VAL A 268 7.96 13.98 -13.64
C VAL A 268 8.40 15.42 -13.47
N ASP A 269 8.55 15.84 -12.22
CA ASP A 269 9.15 17.12 -11.84
C ASP A 269 10.67 16.95 -11.84
N LEU A 270 11.35 17.75 -12.66
CA LEU A 270 12.80 17.78 -12.79
C LEU A 270 13.45 18.89 -11.96
N GLY A 271 12.71 19.45 -10.99
CA GLY A 271 13.13 20.57 -10.16
C GLY A 271 13.22 21.86 -10.97
N GLU A 272 14.41 22.48 -11.00
CA GLU A 272 14.63 23.74 -11.75
C GLU A 272 14.42 23.59 -13.26
N ASN A 273 14.47 22.36 -13.80
CA ASN A 273 14.27 22.08 -15.21
C ASN A 273 12.78 21.93 -15.62
N GLY A 274 11.86 22.06 -14.66
CA GLY A 274 10.42 22.08 -14.91
C GLY A 274 9.75 20.70 -14.98
N LEU A 275 8.50 20.69 -15.45
CA LEU A 275 7.67 19.48 -15.52
C LEU A 275 7.71 18.86 -16.92
N VAL A 276 7.84 17.55 -16.98
CA VAL A 276 7.81 16.78 -18.23
C VAL A 276 6.88 15.58 -18.10
N ARG A 277 6.36 15.06 -19.22
CA ARG A 277 5.51 13.86 -19.26
C ARG A 277 6.16 12.75 -20.11
N PRO A 278 7.22 12.11 -19.58
CA PRO A 278 7.82 10.93 -20.22
C PRO A 278 6.82 9.78 -20.26
N TRP A 279 7.13 8.81 -21.12
CA TRP A 279 6.39 7.57 -21.23
C TRP A 279 7.35 6.40 -21.35
N ALA A 280 6.87 5.23 -20.96
CA ALA A 280 7.52 3.95 -21.20
C ALA A 280 6.45 2.91 -21.54
N SER A 281 6.87 1.79 -22.11
CA SER A 281 5.93 0.71 -22.41
C SER A 281 6.54 -0.66 -22.14
N VAL A 282 5.67 -1.61 -21.81
CA VAL A 282 6.02 -3.02 -21.67
C VAL A 282 5.14 -3.84 -22.59
N ASN A 283 5.70 -4.90 -23.16
CA ASN A 283 4.96 -5.89 -23.90
C ASN A 283 4.52 -7.01 -22.95
N VAL A 284 3.27 -7.44 -23.07
CA VAL A 284 2.66 -8.48 -22.25
C VAL A 284 2.15 -9.59 -23.16
N ASP A 285 2.93 -10.66 -23.28
CA ASP A 285 2.60 -11.85 -24.05
C ASP A 285 3.29 -13.08 -23.46
N GLN A 286 2.57 -13.82 -22.62
CA GLN A 286 3.03 -14.93 -21.77
C GLN A 286 4.05 -14.53 -20.70
N GLU A 287 4.91 -13.58 -21.01
CA GLU A 287 5.89 -12.93 -20.14
C GLU A 287 5.80 -11.41 -20.29
N ILE A 288 6.39 -10.68 -19.34
CA ILE A 288 6.47 -9.22 -19.35
C ILE A 288 7.86 -8.82 -19.83
N THR A 289 7.94 -8.03 -20.91
CA THR A 289 9.21 -7.53 -21.42
C THR A 289 9.18 -6.01 -21.55
N ILE A 290 10.27 -5.35 -21.14
CA ILE A 290 10.40 -3.89 -21.24
C ILE A 290 10.75 -3.53 -22.68
N ASN A 291 9.97 -2.63 -23.30
CA ASN A 291 10.36 -2.07 -24.58
C ASN A 291 11.50 -1.08 -24.36
N PRO A 292 12.57 -1.09 -25.19
CA PRO A 292 13.75 -0.26 -24.95
C PRO A 292 13.43 1.23 -25.11
N ALA A 293 14.19 2.06 -24.39
CA ALA A 293 14.13 3.51 -24.55
C ALA A 293 14.44 3.92 -26.01
N PRO A 294 13.78 4.97 -26.55
CA PRO A 294 14.09 5.50 -27.87
C PRO A 294 15.58 5.81 -28.09
N GLU A 295 16.08 5.52 -29.29
CA GLU A 295 17.47 5.80 -29.65
C GLU A 295 17.80 7.30 -29.55
N GLY A 296 19.01 7.62 -29.10
CA GLY A 296 19.50 9.00 -29.00
C GLY A 296 19.09 9.75 -27.72
N LEU A 297 18.41 9.10 -26.78
CA LEU A 297 18.12 9.69 -25.47
C LEU A 297 19.38 9.81 -24.59
N GLY A 298 19.49 10.92 -23.86
CA GLY A 298 20.54 11.10 -22.86
C GLY A 298 20.34 10.16 -21.66
N ALA A 299 21.42 9.83 -20.94
CA ALA A 299 21.41 8.83 -19.87
C ALA A 299 20.33 9.07 -18.78
N ASN A 300 20.09 10.33 -18.40
CA ASN A 300 19.04 10.66 -17.42
C ASN A 300 17.62 10.35 -17.94
N TRP A 301 17.38 10.53 -19.24
CA TRP A 301 16.10 10.20 -19.87
C TRP A 301 15.88 8.70 -19.99
N VAL A 302 16.95 7.95 -20.26
CA VAL A 302 16.92 6.48 -20.24
C VAL A 302 16.56 5.98 -18.85
N LYS A 303 17.17 6.53 -17.79
CA LYS A 303 16.80 6.18 -16.40
C LYS A 303 15.33 6.44 -16.07
N ILE A 304 14.80 7.59 -16.48
CA ILE A 304 13.38 7.91 -16.25
C ILE A 304 12.48 6.93 -17.03
N HIS A 305 12.82 6.65 -18.29
CA HIS A 305 12.12 5.66 -19.10
C HIS A 305 12.12 4.27 -18.43
N ASP A 306 13.28 3.78 -18.01
CA ASP A 306 13.42 2.44 -17.43
C ASP A 306 12.74 2.35 -16.07
N GLY A 307 12.80 3.41 -15.25
CA GLY A 307 12.05 3.50 -14.00
C GLY A 307 10.54 3.42 -14.21
N LEU A 308 10.02 4.04 -15.28
CA LEU A 308 8.61 3.94 -15.66
C LEU A 308 8.23 2.55 -16.17
N ALA A 309 9.09 1.91 -16.95
CA ALA A 309 8.85 0.54 -17.38
C ALA A 309 8.83 -0.41 -16.17
N ASN A 310 9.81 -0.29 -15.27
CA ASN A 310 9.94 -1.10 -14.07
C ASN A 310 8.74 -0.96 -13.13
N VAL A 311 8.14 0.23 -13.01
CA VAL A 311 6.93 0.36 -12.17
C VAL A 311 5.73 -0.40 -12.76
N ILE A 312 5.61 -0.47 -14.10
CA ILE A 312 4.58 -1.31 -14.73
C ILE A 312 4.87 -2.79 -14.47
N VAL A 313 6.12 -3.23 -14.69
CA VAL A 313 6.54 -4.63 -14.43
C VAL A 313 6.21 -5.02 -12.99
N THR A 314 6.67 -4.20 -12.02
CA THR A 314 6.40 -4.41 -10.59
C THR A 314 4.90 -4.50 -10.32
N ALA A 315 4.09 -3.64 -10.93
CA ALA A 315 2.65 -3.67 -10.74
C ALA A 315 2.00 -4.95 -11.28
N LEU A 316 2.39 -5.39 -12.48
CA LEU A 316 1.89 -6.61 -13.10
C LEU A 316 2.34 -7.88 -12.37
N GLU A 317 3.49 -7.87 -11.70
CA GLU A 317 3.99 -9.00 -10.91
C GLU A 317 3.40 -9.08 -9.50
N THR A 318 3.05 -7.93 -8.90
CA THR A 318 2.64 -7.86 -7.50
C THR A 318 1.13 -7.78 -7.32
N LEU A 319 0.39 -7.11 -8.21
CA LEU A 319 -1.07 -6.98 -8.11
C LEU A 319 -1.78 -8.35 -8.12
N PRO A 320 -1.49 -9.29 -9.05
CA PRO A 320 -2.14 -10.59 -9.08
C PRO A 320 -1.96 -11.35 -7.76
N LYS A 321 -0.75 -11.32 -7.19
CA LYS A 321 -0.43 -11.97 -5.92
C LYS A 321 -1.25 -11.37 -4.78
N GLN A 322 -1.37 -10.04 -4.73
CA GLN A 322 -2.17 -9.35 -3.71
C GLN A 322 -3.67 -9.67 -3.83
N LEU A 323 -4.20 -9.76 -5.06
CA LEU A 323 -5.59 -10.14 -5.31
C LEU A 323 -5.87 -11.58 -4.89
N LEU A 324 -4.97 -12.52 -5.21
CA LEU A 324 -5.09 -13.92 -4.81
C LEU A 324 -5.04 -14.08 -3.29
N LEU A 325 -4.11 -13.38 -2.63
CA LEU A 325 -4.03 -13.38 -1.16
C LEU A 325 -5.31 -12.82 -0.54
N ALA A 326 -5.86 -11.74 -1.08
CA ALA A 326 -7.12 -11.16 -0.62
C ALA A 326 -8.33 -12.09 -0.85
N ALA A 327 -8.26 -12.93 -1.90
CA ALA A 327 -9.23 -13.99 -2.18
C ALA A 327 -9.10 -15.21 -1.27
N GLY A 328 -8.05 -15.28 -0.43
CA GLY A 328 -7.74 -16.43 0.41
C GLY A 328 -7.05 -17.58 -0.33
N LEU A 329 -6.42 -17.32 -1.48
CA LEU A 329 -5.74 -18.32 -2.29
C LEU A 329 -4.22 -18.27 -2.13
N GLN A 330 -3.58 -19.43 -2.16
CA GLN A 330 -2.12 -19.60 -2.19
C GLN A 330 -1.69 -20.35 -3.46
N VAL A 331 -2.01 -19.78 -4.62
CA VAL A 331 -1.69 -20.33 -5.95
C VAL A 331 -0.82 -19.34 -6.73
N ASN A 332 -0.09 -19.82 -7.73
CA ASN A 332 0.76 -18.96 -8.57
C ASN A 332 0.03 -18.56 -9.85
N CYS A 333 0.33 -17.36 -10.35
CA CYS A 333 -0.10 -16.92 -11.67
C CYS A 333 0.88 -17.37 -12.74
N THR A 334 0.35 -17.79 -13.88
CA THR A 334 1.11 -18.13 -15.09
C THR A 334 0.43 -17.53 -16.32
N ASN A 335 1.13 -17.50 -17.46
CA ASN A 335 0.59 -17.10 -18.76
C ASN A 335 -0.11 -15.73 -18.75
N ILE A 336 0.62 -14.67 -18.40
CA ILE A 336 0.07 -13.32 -18.44
C ILE A 336 -0.23 -12.91 -19.89
N SER A 337 -1.43 -12.40 -20.16
CA SER A 337 -1.80 -11.89 -21.48
C SER A 337 -2.77 -10.72 -21.40
N VAL A 338 -2.98 -10.03 -22.52
CA VAL A 338 -3.91 -8.90 -22.64
C VAL A 338 -5.04 -9.24 -23.60
N HIS A 339 -6.29 -9.12 -23.14
CA HIS A 339 -7.50 -9.40 -23.92
C HIS A 339 -8.52 -8.28 -23.76
N GLU A 340 -8.79 -7.52 -24.83
CA GLU A 340 -9.91 -6.56 -24.89
C GLU A 340 -10.07 -5.59 -23.68
N GLY A 341 -8.97 -5.09 -23.10
CA GLY A 341 -8.98 -4.16 -21.96
C GLY A 341 -8.75 -4.82 -20.60
N TRP A 342 -8.60 -6.15 -20.62
CA TRP A 342 -8.30 -7.00 -19.48
C TRP A 342 -6.89 -7.54 -19.56
N ILE A 343 -6.28 -7.68 -18.40
CA ILE A 343 -5.06 -8.46 -18.21
C ILE A 343 -5.50 -9.77 -17.56
N THR A 344 -5.01 -10.88 -18.08
CA THR A 344 -5.44 -12.21 -17.67
C THR A 344 -4.27 -13.07 -17.26
N HIS A 345 -4.51 -13.98 -16.33
CA HIS A 345 -3.58 -15.02 -15.89
C HIS A 345 -4.31 -16.36 -15.81
N ASP A 346 -3.58 -17.42 -16.06
CA ASP A 346 -3.95 -18.78 -15.66
C ASP A 346 -3.42 -19.05 -14.24
N LEU A 347 -4.13 -19.84 -13.45
CA LEU A 347 -3.68 -20.24 -12.11
C LEU A 347 -3.04 -21.62 -12.16
N SER A 348 -1.91 -21.78 -11.49
CA SER A 348 -1.29 -23.10 -11.32
C SER A 348 -2.21 -24.01 -10.51
N GLU A 349 -2.40 -25.25 -10.96
CA GLU A 349 -3.09 -26.31 -10.18
C GLU A 349 -2.50 -26.51 -8.77
#